data_AF-A0A831K7K6-F1
#
_entry.id   AF-A0A831K7K6-F1
#
_cell.length_a   1.000
_cell.length_b   1.000
_cell.length_c   1.000
_cell.angle_alpha   90.00
_cell.angle_beta   90.00
_cell.angle_gamma   90.00
#
_symmetry.space_group_name_H-M   'P 1'
#
loop_
_entity.id
_entity.type
_entity.pdbx_description
1 polymer ?
#
loop_
_entity_poly.entity_id
_entity_poly.type
_entity_poly.pdbx_seq_one_letter_code
_entity_poly.pdbx_strand_id
1 'polypeptide(L)' 'MALPNKPRGEIAAVVNPEVVEHTCDVLIVGGGMSACGAAFEIKKWASDDLKIILCDKAAMERSGAVAQGLSAINTY' A
#
# COMPACT_ATOMS: atom_id res chain seq x y z
N MET A 1 -15.51 -16.18 -10.52
CA MET A 1 -14.88 -17.47 -10.17
C MET A 1 -14.64 -17.48 -8.68
N ALA A 2 -15.20 -18.44 -7.95
CA ALA A 2 -14.81 -18.67 -6.57
C ALA A 2 -13.41 -19.31 -6.55
N LEU A 3 -12.59 -18.93 -5.58
CA LEU A 3 -11.35 -19.66 -5.32
C LEU A 3 -11.70 -21.12 -4.99
N PRO A 4 -10.94 -22.10 -5.51
CA PRO A 4 -11.15 -23.49 -5.14
C PRO A 4 -11.00 -23.66 -3.62
N ASN A 5 -11.85 -24.48 -3.01
CA ASN A 5 -11.87 -24.69 -1.55
C ASN A 5 -10.59 -25.36 -1.00
N LYS A 6 -9.66 -25.74 -1.88
CA LYS A 6 -8.33 -26.23 -1.52
C LYS A 6 -7.28 -25.31 -2.13
N PRO A 7 -6.37 -24.73 -1.32
CA PRO A 7 -5.26 -23.96 -1.81
C PRO A 7 -4.39 -24.82 -2.73
N ARG A 8 -3.97 -24.26 -3.87
CA ARG A 8 -3.16 -24.93 -4.90
C ARG A 8 -1.78 -24.30 -5.06
N GLY A 9 -1.60 -23.05 -4.64
CA GLY A 9 -0.34 -22.31 -4.76
C GLY A 9 -0.05 -21.37 -3.58
N GLU A 10 -0.94 -21.35 -2.59
CA GLU A 10 -0.81 -20.56 -1.37
C GLU A 10 0.14 -21.26 -0.39
N ILE A 11 1.02 -20.47 0.22
CA ILE A 11 1.84 -20.93 1.34
C ILE A 11 0.96 -21.13 2.58
N ALA A 12 1.31 -22.14 3.38
CA ALA A 12 0.68 -22.33 4.68
C ALA A 12 0.93 -21.11 5.57
N ALA A 13 -0.07 -20.72 6.36
CA ALA A 13 0.08 -19.66 7.34
C ALA A 13 1.16 -20.06 8.37
N VAL A 14 2.13 -19.18 8.59
CA VAL A 14 3.13 -19.36 9.65
C VAL A 14 2.46 -19.05 10.98
N VAL A 15 2.39 -20.03 11.88
CA VAL A 15 1.67 -19.90 13.17
C VAL A 15 2.35 -18.87 14.07
N ASN A 16 3.68 -18.86 14.09
CA ASN A 16 4.50 -17.92 14.85
C ASN A 16 5.46 -17.20 13.90
N PRO A 17 5.02 -16.13 13.21
CA PRO A 17 5.88 -15.38 12.32
C PRO A 17 6.94 -14.61 13.11
N GLU A 18 8.03 -14.28 12.45
CA GLU A 18 8.96 -13.26 12.96
C GLU A 18 8.23 -11.92 13.07
N VAL A 19 8.37 -11.26 14.21
CA VAL A 19 7.80 -9.93 14.45
C VAL A 19 8.90 -8.90 14.22
N VAL A 20 8.65 -7.97 13.28
CA VAL A 20 9.56 -6.87 12.98
C VAL A 20 8.89 -5.56 13.40
N GLU A 21 9.55 -4.83 14.29
CA GLU A 21 9.10 -3.51 14.74
C GLU A 21 9.74 -2.42 13.88
N HIS A 22 8.92 -1.49 13.40
CA HIS A 22 9.37 -0.33 12.62
C HIS A 22 8.92 0.97 13.29
N THR A 23 9.88 1.78 13.74
CA THR A 23 9.61 3.13 14.21
C THR A 23 9.54 4.10 13.03
N CYS A 24 8.52 4.95 12.98
CA CYS A 24 8.38 6.06 12.04
C CYS A 24 7.56 7.18 12.69
N ASP A 25 7.75 8.41 12.21
CA ASP A 25 6.95 9.55 12.65
C ASP A 25 5.58 9.56 11.94
N VAL A 26 5.56 9.12 10.67
CA VAL A 26 4.34 9.01 9.86
C VAL A 26 4.33 7.70 9.10
N LEU A 27 3.21 6.97 9.21
CA LEU A 27 2.92 5.76 8.46
C LEU A 27 1.74 5.98 7.51
N ILE A 28 1.98 5.77 6.21
CA ILE A 28 0.96 5.77 5.16
C ILE A 28 0.63 4.31 4.82
N VAL A 29 -0.60 3.89 5.07
CA VAL A 29 -1.05 2.52 4.81
C VAL A 29 -1.88 2.45 3.53
N GLY A 30 -1.35 1.75 2.53
CA GLY A 30 -1.91 1.59 1.18
C GLY A 30 -1.10 2.34 0.11
N GLY A 31 -1.07 1.83 -1.12
CA GLY A 31 -0.36 2.43 -2.27
C GLY A 31 -1.28 2.99 -3.37
N GLY A 32 -2.55 3.25 -3.06
CA GLY A 32 -3.55 3.74 -4.03
C GLY A 32 -3.55 5.26 -4.21
N MET A 33 -4.54 5.77 -4.96
CA MET A 33 -4.64 7.20 -5.33
C MET A 33 -4.51 8.17 -4.13
N SER A 34 -5.22 7.91 -3.03
CA SER A 34 -5.19 8.79 -1.85
C SER A 34 -3.82 8.79 -1.16
N ALA A 35 -3.23 7.61 -1.01
CA ALA A 35 -1.94 7.45 -0.35
C ALA A 35 -0.79 8.03 -1.18
N CYS A 36 -0.82 7.85 -2.51
CA CYS A 36 0.15 8.48 -3.41
C CYS A 36 0.04 10.01 -3.35
N GLY A 37 -1.17 10.57 -3.26
CA GLY A 37 -1.36 12.01 -3.04
C GLY A 37 -0.80 12.48 -1.69
N ALA A 38 -1.04 11.73 -0.62
CA ALA A 38 -0.46 12.03 0.70
C ALA A 38 1.07 11.96 0.69
N ALA A 39 1.66 10.93 0.08
CA ALA A 39 3.10 10.75 -0.04
C ALA A 39 3.77 11.82 -0.91
N PHE A 40 3.06 12.29 -1.95
CA PHE A 40 3.49 13.41 -2.78
C PHE A 40 3.54 14.71 -1.97
N GLU A 41 2.45 15.04 -1.26
CA GLU A 41 2.35 16.33 -0.58
C GLU A 41 3.20 16.38 0.69
N ILE A 42 3.27 15.29 1.47
CA ILE A 42 3.94 15.29 2.78
C ILE A 42 5.43 15.65 2.68
N LYS A 43 6.13 15.24 1.61
CA LYS A 43 7.55 15.54 1.44
C LYS A 43 7.86 17.03 1.23
N LYS A 44 6.87 17.82 0.83
CA LYS A 44 6.99 19.28 0.72
C LYS A 44 6.95 19.97 2.08
N TRP A 45 6.27 19.39 3.06
CA TRP A 45 6.00 20.02 4.36
C TRP A 45 6.78 19.42 5.52
N ALA A 46 7.11 18.13 5.41
CA ALA A 46 7.93 17.45 6.40
C ALA A 46 9.36 17.97 6.36
N SER A 47 9.95 18.17 7.53
CA SER A 47 11.39 18.41 7.65
C SER A 47 12.18 17.15 7.25
N ASP A 48 13.45 17.33 6.90
CA ASP A 48 14.30 16.25 6.37
C ASP A 48 14.59 15.13 7.38
N ASP A 49 14.41 15.40 8.67
CA ASP A 49 14.58 14.46 9.78
C ASP A 49 13.35 13.57 10.04
N LEU A 50 12.18 13.89 9.47
CA LEU A 50 10.98 13.07 9.63
C LEU A 50 11.11 11.74 8.87
N LYS A 51 10.99 10.63 9.59
CA LYS A 51 10.94 9.29 9.02
C LYS A 51 9.51 8.94 8.61
N ILE A 52 9.27 9.00 7.31
CA ILE A 52 7.98 8.68 6.68
C ILE A 52 8.06 7.30 6.02
N ILE A 53 7.14 6.40 6.36
CA ILE A 53 7.04 5.06 5.76
C ILE A 53 5.71 4.95 5.00
N LEU A 54 5.75 4.39 3.79
CA LEU A 54 4.57 3.97 3.04
C LEU A 54 4.62 2.46 2.86
N CYS A 55 3.54 1.76 3.25
CA CYS A 55 3.39 0.33 3.01
C CYS A 55 2.24 0.03 2.04
N ASP A 56 2.49 -0.86 1.08
CA ASP A 56 1.46 -1.37 0.18
C ASP A 56 1.52 -2.90 0.14
N LYS A 57 0.36 -3.55 0.05
CA LYS A 57 0.28 -5.01 -0.01
C LYS A 57 0.57 -5.57 -1.40
N ALA A 58 0.55 -4.70 -2.42
CA ALA A 58 0.75 -5.03 -3.82
C ALA A 58 1.97 -4.27 -4.36
N ALA A 59 2.10 -4.17 -5.68
CA ALA A 59 3.07 -3.30 -6.33
C ALA A 59 2.43 -1.95 -6.63
N MET A 60 3.01 -0.87 -6.11
CA MET A 60 2.45 0.48 -6.17
C MET A 60 2.14 0.96 -7.60
N GLU A 61 2.91 0.52 -8.60
CA GLU A 61 2.72 0.84 -10.02
C GLU A 61 1.29 0.55 -10.51
N ARG A 62 0.64 -0.50 -9.98
CA ARG A 62 -0.68 -0.97 -10.40
C ARG A 62 -1.57 -1.42 -9.23
N SER A 63 -1.35 -0.86 -8.04
CA SER A 63 -2.15 -1.20 -6.87
C SER A 63 -3.52 -0.50 -6.87
N GLY A 64 -4.48 -1.05 -6.14
CA GLY A 64 -5.76 -0.40 -5.86
C GLY A 64 -6.73 -0.30 -7.05
N ALA A 65 -7.69 0.64 -6.93
CA ALA A 65 -8.84 0.73 -7.84
C ALA A 65 -8.49 1.13 -9.28
N VAL A 66 -7.35 1.80 -9.48
CA VAL A 66 -6.93 2.34 -10.78
C VAL A 66 -5.94 1.40 -11.49
N ALA A 67 -5.85 0.13 -11.05
CA ALA A 67 -4.99 -0.87 -11.66
C ALA A 67 -5.18 -0.99 -13.18
N GLN A 68 -6.41 -0.92 -13.70
CA GLN A 68 -6.69 -0.99 -15.14
C GLN A 68 -6.73 0.39 -15.82
N GLY A 69 -6.50 1.47 -15.07
CA GLY A 69 -6.79 2.84 -15.50
C GLY A 69 -8.26 3.22 -15.32
N LEU A 70 -8.57 4.46 -15.71
CA LEU A 70 -9.92 5.03 -15.73
C LEU A 70 -10.11 5.78 -17.05
N SER A 71 -11.32 5.75 -17.61
CA SER A 71 -11.63 6.45 -18.87
C SER A 71 -12.00 7.92 -18.69
N ALA A 72 -12.16 8.38 -17.45
CA ALA A 72 -12.55 9.75 -17.13
C ALA A 72 -12.07 10.16 -15.72
N ILE A 73 -12.04 11.47 -15.47
CA ILE A 73 -11.87 12.05 -14.14
C ILE A 73 -13.22 12.64 -13.73
N ASN A 74 -13.76 12.17 -12.60
CA ASN A 74 -15.13 12.51 -12.19
C ASN A 74 -15.24 13.80 -11.36
N THR A 75 -14.12 14.36 -10.91
CA THR A 75 -14.06 15.58 -10.09
C THR A 75 -13.04 16.53 -10.70
N TYR A 76 -13.49 17.74 -11.03
CA TYR A 76 -12.72 18.79 -11.67
C TYR A 76 -12.69 20.05 -10.80
#